data_AF-A0A9W6LLB3-F1
#
_entry.id   AF-A0A9W6LLB3-F1
#
_cell.length_a   1.000
_cell.length_b   1.000
_cell.length_c   1.000
_cell.angle_alpha   90.00
_cell.angle_beta   90.00
_cell.angle_gamma   90.00
#
_symmetry.space_group_name_H-M   'P 1'
#
loop_
_entity.id
_entity.type
_entity.pdbx_description
1 polymer ?
#
loop_
_entity_poly.entity_id
_entity_poly.type
_entity_poly.pdbx_seq_one_letter_code
_entity_poly.pdbx_strand_id
1 'polypeptide(L)'
;MIIFISDGRLGNQLFQYAFLRTIAKKNEKIITISMDIFKKYFEVNNHNFKNMKLGKYVLFFVRKILRPYFLMTLVKLRFIGYIKQDRNEISALPGFKKKLGLLPIIFVETDFFQSESFFEKDKLDFGIKQEYFEKAQKFLEQIPKVYTNIFVHIRRTDYLSESYLGEKGINLPKNYYEKAIKEIAKGIQNPFFIFLSDDPEFVECCFPYIQNKIISKNDAGTDLAIMSLCEYGIVSNSSFAWWGAYLMKCRKRVIFPKYWYGWKQKIQSHIGIYPKWADVIEVE
;
A
#
# COMPACT_ATOMS: atom_id res chain seq x y z
N MET A 1 -13.13 -21.47 5.06
CA MET A 1 -11.67 -21.29 4.87
C MET A 1 -11.46 -20.43 3.64
N ILE A 2 -10.54 -19.48 3.72
CA ILE A 2 -10.20 -18.58 2.61
C ILE A 2 -8.82 -18.94 2.09
N ILE A 3 -8.68 -19.05 0.77
CA ILE A 3 -7.41 -19.28 0.08
C ILE A 3 -7.11 -18.06 -0.79
N PHE A 4 -5.88 -17.55 -0.70
CA PHE A 4 -5.44 -16.40 -1.49
C PHE A 4 -3.98 -16.54 -1.93
N ILE A 5 -3.72 -16.21 -3.19
CA ILE A 5 -2.36 -16.13 -3.73
C ILE A 5 -2.00 -14.65 -3.86
N SER A 6 -1.13 -14.19 -2.97
CA SER A 6 -0.70 -12.80 -2.88
C SER A 6 0.22 -12.41 -4.03
N ASP A 7 0.16 -11.13 -4.38
CA ASP A 7 1.00 -10.51 -5.39
C ASP A 7 1.28 -9.04 -5.05
N GLY A 8 2.34 -8.47 -5.63
CA GLY A 8 2.80 -7.12 -5.34
C GLY A 8 3.71 -7.03 -4.11
N ARG A 9 4.16 -5.78 -3.82
CA ARG A 9 5.07 -5.46 -2.70
C ARG A 9 4.28 -5.18 -1.41
N LEU A 10 4.98 -4.77 -0.35
CA LEU A 10 4.44 -4.62 1.02
C LEU A 10 3.10 -3.85 1.08
N GLY A 11 2.99 -2.69 0.44
CA GLY A 11 1.75 -1.90 0.46
C GLY A 11 0.53 -2.64 -0.12
N ASN A 12 0.73 -3.44 -1.17
CA ASN A 12 -0.34 -4.26 -1.75
C ASN A 12 -0.70 -5.42 -0.82
N GLN A 13 0.29 -6.04 -0.18
CA GLN A 13 0.05 -7.13 0.76
C GLN A 13 -0.74 -6.67 2.00
N LEU A 14 -0.53 -5.43 2.44
CA LEU A 14 -1.32 -4.84 3.53
C LEU A 14 -2.79 -4.68 3.16
N PHE A 15 -3.11 -4.16 1.97
CA PHE A 15 -4.49 -4.11 1.49
C PHE A 15 -5.12 -5.50 1.34
N GLN A 16 -4.36 -6.44 0.77
CA GLN A 16 -4.80 -7.83 0.63
C GLN A 16 -5.11 -8.46 1.99
N TYR A 17 -4.23 -8.30 2.99
CA TYR A 17 -4.48 -8.81 4.33
C TYR A 17 -5.72 -8.14 4.97
N ALA A 18 -5.83 -6.82 4.88
CA ALA A 18 -6.96 -6.06 5.41
C ALA A 18 -8.30 -6.53 4.84
N PHE A 19 -8.36 -6.74 3.52
CA PHE A 19 -9.54 -7.29 2.86
C PHE A 19 -9.86 -8.71 3.34
N LEU A 20 -8.89 -9.62 3.28
CA LEU A 20 -9.05 -11.03 3.70
C LEU A 20 -9.53 -11.13 5.14
N ARG A 21 -8.96 -10.30 6.02
CA ARG A 21 -9.33 -10.27 7.43
C ARG A 21 -10.76 -9.78 7.66
N THR A 22 -11.21 -8.82 6.84
CA THR A 22 -12.55 -8.24 6.93
C THR A 22 -13.63 -9.22 6.50
N ILE A 23 -13.40 -9.93 5.39
CA ILE A 23 -14.36 -10.91 4.85
C ILE A 23 -14.38 -12.25 5.60
N ALA A 24 -13.32 -12.54 6.38
CA ALA A 24 -13.22 -13.75 7.18
C ALA A 24 -14.17 -13.71 8.38
N LYS A 25 -14.87 -14.82 8.63
CA LYS A 25 -15.60 -15.01 9.89
C LYS A 25 -14.61 -15.15 11.06
N LYS A 26 -15.07 -14.92 12.30
CA LYS A 26 -14.24 -14.89 13.53
C LYS A 26 -13.23 -16.05 13.65
N ASN A 27 -13.63 -17.27 13.31
CA ASN A 27 -12.79 -18.48 13.42
C ASN A 27 -12.41 -19.08 12.06
N GLU A 28 -12.53 -18.30 10.97
CA GLU A 28 -12.24 -18.80 9.63
C GLU A 28 -10.74 -18.78 9.35
N LYS A 29 -10.19 -19.94 8.96
CA LYS A 29 -8.79 -20.04 8.51
C LYS A 29 -8.57 -19.24 7.23
N ILE A 30 -7.54 -18.41 7.24
CA ILE A 30 -7.04 -17.66 6.08
C ILE A 30 -5.70 -18.27 5.68
N ILE A 31 -5.63 -18.89 4.51
CA ILE A 31 -4.41 -19.47 3.96
C ILE A 31 -3.93 -18.59 2.82
N THR A 32 -2.74 -17.99 2.98
CA THR A 32 -2.10 -17.19 1.95
C THR A 32 -0.86 -17.87 1.40
N ILE A 33 -0.57 -17.60 0.14
CA ILE A 33 0.71 -17.94 -0.51
C ILE A 33 1.39 -16.63 -0.90
N SER A 34 2.71 -16.54 -0.68
CA SER A 34 3.56 -15.39 -1.07
C SER A 34 3.31 -14.07 -0.33
N MET A 35 2.72 -14.10 0.87
CA MET A 35 2.56 -12.92 1.73
C MET A 35 3.76 -12.72 2.69
N ASP A 36 4.96 -13.06 2.19
CA ASP A 36 6.19 -13.14 2.98
C ASP A 36 6.73 -11.76 3.39
N ILE A 37 6.54 -10.75 2.53
CA ILE A 37 7.00 -9.38 2.78
C ILE A 37 6.20 -8.78 3.94
N PHE A 38 4.87 -8.95 3.93
CA PHE A 38 4.02 -8.56 5.06
C PHE A 38 4.45 -9.27 6.34
N LYS A 39 4.61 -10.60 6.32
CA LYS A 39 5.07 -11.37 7.50
C LYS A 39 6.48 -11.02 7.98
N LYS A 40 7.33 -10.49 7.10
CA LYS A 40 8.65 -9.98 7.47
C LYS A 40 8.54 -8.75 8.37
N TYR A 41 7.69 -7.80 8.03
CA TYR A 41 7.63 -6.48 8.69
C TYR A 41 6.54 -6.34 9.75
N PHE A 42 5.52 -7.20 9.73
CA PHE A 42 4.36 -7.10 10.60
C PHE A 42 4.19 -8.30 11.53
N GLU A 43 3.76 -8.00 12.75
CA GLU A 43 3.15 -8.97 13.65
C GLU A 43 1.66 -9.04 13.37
N VAL A 44 1.11 -10.25 13.51
CA VAL A 44 -0.29 -10.53 13.20
C VAL A 44 -0.87 -11.34 14.36
N ASN A 45 -1.88 -10.79 15.03
CA ASN A 45 -2.51 -11.39 16.20
C ASN A 45 -3.55 -12.45 15.83
N ASN A 46 -3.79 -12.67 14.54
CA ASN A 46 -4.72 -13.69 14.05
C ASN A 46 -4.07 -15.09 14.00
N HIS A 47 -4.37 -15.96 14.96
CA HIS A 47 -3.88 -17.34 14.97
C HIS A 47 -4.42 -18.21 13.81
N ASN A 48 -5.55 -17.81 13.20
CA ASN A 48 -6.16 -18.48 12.06
C ASN A 48 -5.53 -18.06 10.71
N PHE A 49 -4.64 -17.07 10.72
CA PHE A 49 -3.87 -16.67 9.55
C PHE A 49 -2.63 -17.56 9.38
N LYS A 50 -2.51 -18.21 8.23
CA LYS A 50 -1.38 -19.07 7.86
C LYS A 50 -0.84 -18.63 6.50
N ASN A 51 0.41 -18.18 6.48
CA ASN A 51 1.11 -17.88 5.24
C ASN A 51 2.08 -19.01 4.88
N MET A 52 2.05 -19.45 3.63
CA MET A 52 2.94 -20.44 3.06
C MET A 52 3.97 -19.76 2.16
N LYS A 53 5.25 -19.93 2.51
CA LYS A 53 6.38 -19.54 1.66
C LYS A 53 6.70 -20.67 0.70
N LEU A 54 6.56 -20.43 -0.59
CA LEU A 54 6.87 -21.41 -1.63
C LEU A 54 8.17 -21.03 -2.35
N GLY A 55 8.97 -22.05 -2.72
CA GLY A 55 10.13 -21.86 -3.58
C GLY A 55 9.71 -21.44 -5.00
N LYS A 56 10.60 -20.74 -5.72
CA LYS A 56 10.30 -20.11 -7.03
C LYS A 56 9.66 -21.06 -8.05
N TYR A 57 10.14 -22.30 -8.15
CA TYR A 57 9.61 -23.30 -9.09
C TYR A 57 8.22 -23.79 -8.70
N VAL A 58 7.99 -24.02 -7.39
CA VAL A 58 6.67 -24.43 -6.89
C VAL A 58 5.67 -23.28 -7.05
N LEU A 59 6.08 -22.04 -6.76
CA LEU A 59 5.23 -20.88 -6.98
C LEU A 59 4.88 -20.70 -8.45
N PHE A 60 5.84 -20.90 -9.36
CA PHE A 60 5.59 -20.92 -10.80
C PHE A 60 4.56 -21.98 -11.17
N PHE A 61 4.75 -23.22 -10.71
CA PHE A 61 3.77 -24.30 -10.91
C PHE A 61 2.40 -23.95 -10.37
N VAL A 62 2.31 -23.40 -9.16
CA VAL A 62 1.03 -22.99 -8.56
C VAL A 62 0.35 -21.93 -9.40
N ARG A 63 1.08 -20.90 -9.85
CA ARG A 63 0.52 -19.79 -10.63
C ARG A 63 0.14 -20.20 -12.06
N LYS A 64 0.95 -21.04 -12.71
CA LYS A 64 0.78 -21.42 -14.13
C LYS A 64 -0.04 -22.68 -14.34
N ILE A 65 -0.10 -23.58 -13.35
CA ILE A 65 -0.78 -24.87 -13.47
C ILE A 65 -1.90 -25.01 -12.44
N LEU A 66 -1.58 -25.07 -11.14
CA LEU A 66 -2.56 -25.37 -10.10
C LEU A 66 -3.72 -24.36 -10.06
N ARG A 67 -3.43 -23.06 -10.15
CA ARG A 67 -4.46 -22.02 -10.16
C ARG A 67 -5.40 -22.12 -11.37
N PRO A 68 -4.92 -22.03 -12.63
CA PRO A 68 -5.81 -21.99 -13.79
C PRO A 68 -6.53 -23.31 -14.08
N TYR A 69 -5.89 -24.47 -13.83
CA TYR A 69 -6.49 -25.77 -14.20
C TYR A 69 -7.18 -26.48 -13.05
N PHE A 70 -6.70 -26.33 -11.81
CA PHE A 70 -7.31 -27.01 -10.66
C PHE A 70 -8.26 -26.09 -9.90
N LEU A 71 -7.78 -24.99 -9.32
CA LEU A 71 -8.61 -24.11 -8.49
C LEU A 71 -9.77 -23.49 -9.29
N MET A 72 -9.50 -22.99 -10.49
CA MET A 72 -10.55 -22.39 -11.32
C MET A 72 -11.56 -23.42 -11.83
N THR A 73 -11.17 -24.68 -12.00
CA THR A 73 -12.12 -25.76 -12.34
C THR A 73 -13.06 -26.03 -11.17
N LEU A 74 -12.55 -26.08 -9.94
CA LEU A 74 -13.39 -26.21 -8.74
C LEU A 74 -14.36 -25.03 -8.59
N VAL A 75 -13.92 -23.80 -8.92
CA VAL A 75 -14.79 -22.62 -8.94
C VAL A 75 -15.88 -22.75 -10.01
N LYS A 76 -15.53 -23.16 -11.24
CA LYS A 76 -16.47 -23.32 -12.36
C LYS A 76 -17.54 -24.38 -12.06
N LEU A 77 -17.13 -25.50 -11.47
CA LEU A 77 -18.01 -26.58 -11.02
C LEU A 77 -18.75 -26.26 -9.71
N ARG A 78 -18.57 -25.05 -9.15
CA ARG A 78 -19.17 -24.56 -7.90
C ARG A 78 -18.86 -25.41 -6.67
N PHE A 79 -17.78 -26.19 -6.67
CA PHE A 79 -17.32 -26.90 -5.49
C PHE A 79 -16.81 -25.95 -4.41
N ILE A 80 -16.07 -24.90 -4.81
CA ILE A 80 -15.58 -23.85 -3.90
C ILE A 80 -16.16 -22.50 -4.28
N GLY A 81 -16.35 -21.63 -3.29
CA GLY A 81 -16.76 -20.25 -3.49
C GLY A 81 -15.66 -19.41 -4.13
N TYR A 82 -16.05 -18.25 -4.65
CA TYR A 82 -15.16 -17.35 -5.36
C TYR A 82 -15.48 -15.89 -5.05
N ILE A 83 -14.43 -15.10 -4.82
CA ILE A 83 -14.53 -13.65 -4.66
C ILE A 83 -13.66 -12.98 -5.72
N LYS A 84 -14.23 -11.98 -6.40
CA LYS A 84 -13.56 -11.19 -7.44
C LYS A 84 -13.84 -9.72 -7.22
N GLN A 85 -12.79 -8.90 -7.22
CA GLN A 85 -12.93 -7.45 -7.24
C GLN A 85 -13.57 -6.99 -8.56
N ASP A 86 -14.51 -6.05 -8.48
CA ASP A 86 -15.10 -5.43 -9.65
C ASP A 86 -14.07 -4.54 -10.37
N ARG A 87 -14.13 -4.54 -11.70
CA ARG A 87 -13.26 -3.77 -12.58
C ARG A 87 -14.08 -3.24 -13.75
N ASN A 88 -13.75 -2.03 -14.21
CA ASN A 88 -14.16 -1.54 -15.52
C ASN A 88 -12.95 -1.57 -16.48
N GLU A 89 -13.11 -1.03 -17.69
CA GLU A 89 -12.08 -1.06 -18.74
C GLU A 89 -10.78 -0.37 -18.33
N ILE A 90 -10.86 0.62 -17.44
CA ILE A 90 -9.73 1.49 -17.10
C ILE A 90 -9.25 1.30 -15.65
N SER A 91 -10.04 0.69 -14.77
CA SER A 91 -9.72 0.65 -13.34
C SER A 91 -10.36 -0.44 -12.52
N ALA A 92 -9.69 -0.73 -11.40
CA ALA A 92 -10.29 -1.43 -10.28
C ALA A 92 -11.34 -0.56 -9.58
N LEU A 93 -12.44 -1.18 -9.18
CA LEU A 93 -13.57 -0.55 -8.51
C LEU A 93 -13.61 -0.95 -7.03
N PRO A 94 -14.21 -0.11 -6.15
CA PRO A 94 -14.30 -0.37 -4.71
C PRO A 94 -15.47 -1.32 -4.38
N GLY A 95 -15.71 -2.31 -5.24
CA GLY A 95 -16.75 -3.33 -5.11
C GLY A 95 -16.18 -4.73 -5.39
N PHE A 96 -16.89 -5.76 -4.94
CA PHE A 96 -16.53 -7.14 -5.25
C PHE A 96 -17.77 -8.01 -5.36
N LYS A 97 -17.67 -9.06 -6.17
CA LYS A 97 -18.69 -10.10 -6.32
C LYS A 97 -18.27 -11.34 -5.55
N LYS A 98 -19.22 -11.92 -4.81
CA LYS A 98 -19.05 -13.17 -4.08
C LYS A 98 -20.01 -14.23 -4.61
N LYS A 99 -19.47 -15.40 -4.94
CA LYS A 99 -20.25 -16.60 -5.29
C LYS A 99 -19.94 -17.68 -4.26
N LEU A 100 -20.97 -18.32 -3.72
CA LEU A 100 -20.81 -19.45 -2.82
C LEU A 100 -20.64 -20.74 -3.61
N GLY A 101 -19.89 -21.68 -3.05
CA GLY A 101 -19.76 -23.05 -3.54
C GLY A 101 -20.34 -24.06 -2.55
N LEU A 102 -20.34 -25.33 -2.92
CA LEU A 102 -20.84 -26.45 -2.11
C LEU A 102 -20.04 -26.65 -0.83
N LEU A 103 -18.71 -26.48 -0.90
CA LEU A 103 -17.81 -26.58 0.25
C LEU A 103 -17.61 -25.21 0.91
N PRO A 104 -17.35 -25.16 2.23
CA PRO A 104 -17.07 -23.91 2.96
C PRO A 104 -15.62 -23.41 2.72
N ILE A 105 -15.21 -23.38 1.46
CA ILE A 105 -13.91 -22.91 0.99
C ILE A 105 -14.16 -21.79 -0.01
N ILE A 106 -13.45 -20.68 0.13
CA ILE A 106 -13.51 -19.54 -0.79
C ILE A 106 -12.13 -19.30 -1.36
N PHE A 107 -12.02 -19.27 -2.68
CA PHE A 107 -10.84 -18.77 -3.37
C PHE A 107 -11.04 -17.30 -3.72
N VAL A 108 -10.12 -16.44 -3.31
CA VAL A 108 -10.14 -15.00 -3.64
C VAL A 108 -9.25 -14.76 -4.84
N GLU A 109 -9.79 -14.13 -5.89
CA GLU A 109 -9.02 -13.75 -7.07
C GLU A 109 -7.87 -12.82 -6.66
N THR A 110 -6.68 -13.09 -7.21
CA THR A 110 -5.52 -12.22 -6.99
C THR A 110 -5.81 -10.82 -7.52
N ASP A 111 -5.99 -9.89 -6.59
CA ASP A 111 -6.16 -8.46 -6.83
C ASP A 111 -5.55 -7.68 -5.65
N PHE A 112 -5.55 -6.34 -5.71
CA PHE A 112 -4.95 -5.49 -4.69
C PHE A 112 -5.93 -4.91 -3.68
N PHE A 113 -7.24 -4.81 -3.98
CA PHE A 113 -8.26 -4.33 -3.03
C PHE A 113 -7.91 -2.98 -2.38
N GLN A 114 -7.41 -2.03 -3.19
CA GLN A 114 -6.84 -0.76 -2.70
C GLN A 114 -7.91 0.31 -2.46
N SER A 115 -8.74 0.10 -1.43
CA SER A 115 -9.72 1.07 -0.94
C SER A 115 -10.06 0.82 0.51
N GLU A 116 -10.32 1.88 1.30
CA GLU A 116 -10.85 1.75 2.66
C GLU A 116 -12.21 1.03 2.68
N SER A 117 -12.96 1.01 1.57
CA SER A 117 -14.25 0.30 1.50
C SER A 117 -14.12 -1.21 1.66
N PHE A 118 -12.92 -1.76 1.46
CA PHE A 118 -12.66 -3.19 1.53
C PHE A 118 -12.31 -3.69 2.94
N PHE A 119 -12.13 -2.81 3.92
CA PHE A 119 -11.78 -3.26 5.26
C PHE A 119 -12.33 -2.44 6.40
N GLU A 120 -12.61 -3.15 7.49
CA GLU A 120 -13.10 -2.60 8.75
C GLU A 120 -11.91 -2.36 9.69
N LYS A 121 -11.74 -1.12 10.17
CA LYS A 121 -10.58 -0.72 10.97
C LYS A 121 -10.40 -1.53 12.26
N ASP A 122 -11.51 -1.89 12.90
CA ASP A 122 -11.57 -2.68 14.13
C ASP A 122 -11.17 -4.15 13.92
N LYS A 123 -11.26 -4.66 12.69
CA LYS A 123 -10.80 -6.01 12.34
C LYS A 123 -9.31 -6.08 12.03
N LEU A 124 -8.62 -4.95 11.85
CA LEU A 124 -7.18 -4.94 11.56
C LEU A 124 -6.40 -5.34 12.81
N ASP A 125 -5.84 -6.53 12.77
CA ASP A 125 -5.14 -7.17 13.90
C ASP A 125 -3.65 -7.40 13.61
N PHE A 126 -3.03 -6.41 12.96
CA PHE A 126 -1.60 -6.38 12.69
C PHE A 126 -0.94 -5.10 13.20
N GLY A 127 0.36 -5.17 13.45
CA GLY A 127 1.19 -4.03 13.83
C GLY A 127 2.58 -4.14 13.21
N ILE A 128 3.23 -3.01 12.93
CA ILE A 128 4.64 -3.01 12.53
C ILE A 128 5.44 -3.61 13.69
N LYS A 129 6.35 -4.55 13.41
CA LYS A 129 7.19 -5.18 14.45
C LYS A 129 7.97 -4.13 15.23
N GLN A 130 8.12 -4.37 16.53
CA GLN A 130 8.74 -3.45 17.48
C GLN A 130 10.16 -3.04 17.07
N GLU A 131 10.96 -3.96 16.50
CA GLU A 131 12.33 -3.68 16.02
C GLU A 131 12.40 -2.54 14.99
N TYR A 132 11.37 -2.37 14.16
CA TYR A 132 11.32 -1.29 13.16
C TYR A 132 10.87 0.04 13.79
N PHE A 133 10.01 -0.01 14.81
CA PHE A 133 9.65 1.17 15.59
C PHE A 133 10.85 1.73 16.34
N GLU A 134 11.66 0.87 16.95
CA GLU A 134 12.88 1.30 17.66
C GLU A 134 13.88 1.97 16.72
N LYS A 135 14.08 1.40 15.51
CA LYS A 135 14.91 2.04 14.47
C LYS A 135 14.34 3.38 14.02
N ALA A 136 13.03 3.48 13.83
CA ALA A 136 12.37 4.72 13.45
C ALA A 136 12.50 5.80 14.53
N GLN A 137 12.37 5.45 15.81
CA GLN A 137 12.58 6.37 16.92
C GLN A 137 14.02 6.91 16.94
N LYS A 138 15.02 6.02 16.85
CA LYS A 138 16.45 6.41 16.76
C LYS A 138 16.74 7.30 15.55
N PHE A 139 16.06 7.08 14.43
CA PHE A 139 16.17 7.95 13.27
C PHE A 139 15.61 9.35 13.55
N LEU A 140 14.43 9.43 14.17
CA LEU A 140 13.76 10.71 14.47
C LEU A 140 14.44 11.51 15.60
N GLU A 141 15.16 10.85 16.51
CA GLU A 141 15.96 11.52 17.56
C GLU A 141 17.05 12.44 17.00
N GLN A 142 17.47 12.24 15.74
CA GLN A 142 18.44 13.10 15.05
C GLN A 142 17.84 14.44 14.65
N ILE A 143 16.52 14.57 14.66
CA ILE A 143 15.80 15.79 14.27
C ILE A 143 15.45 16.57 15.55
N PRO A 144 15.91 17.83 15.68
CA PRO A 144 15.60 18.64 16.85
C PRO A 144 14.08 18.79 17.06
N LYS A 145 13.63 18.68 18.32
CA LYS A 145 12.19 18.72 18.69
C LYS A 145 11.47 20.04 18.34
N VAL A 146 12.22 21.09 18.00
CA VAL A 146 11.68 22.37 17.53
C VAL A 146 11.06 22.29 16.13
N TYR A 147 11.37 21.22 15.39
CA TYR A 147 10.85 20.96 14.06
C TYR A 147 9.57 20.14 14.07
N THR A 148 8.72 20.40 13.08
CA THR A 148 7.56 19.57 12.76
C THR A 148 7.93 18.60 11.64
N ASN A 149 7.90 17.30 11.94
CA ASN A 149 8.25 16.25 10.97
C ASN A 149 7.14 16.05 9.92
N ILE A 150 7.53 16.14 8.65
CA ILE A 150 6.67 15.93 7.48
C ILE A 150 7.31 14.85 6.62
N PHE A 151 6.66 13.71 6.44
CA PHE A 151 7.18 12.72 5.51
C PHE A 151 6.85 13.11 4.05
N VAL A 152 7.77 12.84 3.14
CA VAL A 152 7.57 12.98 1.69
C VAL A 152 7.97 11.65 1.05
N HIS A 153 6.99 10.92 0.56
CA HIS A 153 7.24 9.64 -0.10
C HIS A 153 7.32 9.82 -1.61
N ILE A 154 8.41 9.36 -2.24
CA ILE A 154 8.60 9.35 -3.69
C ILE A 154 8.71 7.91 -4.17
N ARG A 155 7.93 7.56 -5.21
CA ARG A 155 8.01 6.27 -5.90
C ARG A 155 8.36 6.51 -7.35
N ARG A 156 9.51 6.03 -7.80
CA ARG A 156 10.04 6.36 -9.13
C ARG A 156 10.56 5.16 -9.91
N THR A 157 11.37 4.29 -9.32
CA THR A 157 12.19 3.30 -10.08
C THR A 157 11.40 2.51 -11.14
N ASP A 158 10.63 1.51 -10.73
CA ASP A 158 9.78 0.71 -11.62
C ASP A 158 8.66 1.55 -12.25
N TYR A 159 8.22 2.60 -11.56
CA TYR A 159 7.17 3.51 -12.02
C TYR A 159 7.56 4.33 -13.26
N LEU A 160 8.86 4.49 -13.57
CA LEU A 160 9.34 5.08 -14.82
C LEU A 160 9.01 4.22 -16.05
N SER A 161 8.91 2.91 -15.86
CA SER A 161 8.66 1.94 -16.94
C SER A 161 7.23 1.41 -16.99
N GLU A 162 6.51 1.46 -15.87
CA GLU A 162 5.12 1.01 -15.76
C GLU A 162 4.22 1.84 -16.67
N SER A 163 3.23 1.20 -17.31
CA SER A 163 2.34 1.86 -18.27
C SER A 163 0.89 1.81 -17.81
N TYR A 164 0.16 2.91 -17.99
CA TYR A 164 -1.26 3.00 -17.70
C TYR A 164 -1.99 3.67 -18.87
N LEU A 165 -2.98 2.97 -19.43
CA LEU A 165 -3.75 3.42 -20.60
C LEU A 165 -2.87 3.86 -21.78
N GLY A 166 -1.84 3.07 -22.11
CA GLY A 166 -0.91 3.34 -23.21
C GLY A 166 0.21 4.32 -22.90
N GLU A 167 0.12 5.06 -21.79
CA GLU A 167 1.15 6.03 -21.38
C GLU A 167 2.17 5.36 -20.45
N LYS A 168 3.45 5.40 -20.84
CA LYS A 168 4.57 4.91 -20.02
C LYS A 168 4.94 5.93 -18.95
N GLY A 169 5.32 5.47 -17.77
CA GLY A 169 5.79 6.32 -16.68
C GLY A 169 4.64 6.84 -15.84
N ILE A 170 4.26 6.10 -14.80
CA ILE A 170 3.23 6.51 -13.84
C ILE A 170 3.81 7.31 -12.66
N ASN A 171 5.13 7.40 -12.54
CA ASN A 171 5.78 8.18 -11.48
C ASN A 171 5.28 9.63 -11.49
N LEU A 172 5.05 10.21 -10.31
CA LEU A 172 4.61 11.60 -10.24
C LEU A 172 5.74 12.54 -10.68
N PRO A 173 5.38 13.67 -11.33
CA PRO A 173 6.34 14.68 -11.74
C PRO A 173 6.85 15.49 -10.55
N LYS A 174 8.00 16.15 -10.74
CA LYS A 174 8.67 16.94 -9.69
C LYS A 174 7.76 18.04 -9.13
N ASN A 175 7.10 18.80 -10.02
CA ASN A 175 6.21 19.91 -9.71
C ASN A 175 5.08 19.53 -8.74
N TYR A 176 4.56 18.29 -8.78
CA TYR A 176 3.60 17.80 -7.78
C TYR A 176 4.18 17.90 -6.36
N TYR A 177 5.40 17.42 -6.16
CA TYR A 177 6.05 17.47 -4.86
C TYR A 177 6.39 18.90 -4.46
N GLU A 178 6.86 19.75 -5.38
CA GLU A 178 7.16 21.16 -5.08
C GLU A 178 5.91 21.93 -4.63
N LYS A 179 4.79 21.71 -5.32
CA LYS A 179 3.48 22.27 -4.97
C LYS A 179 3.00 21.73 -3.62
N ALA A 180 3.04 20.41 -3.41
CA ALA A 180 2.62 19.79 -2.16
C ALA A 180 3.45 20.28 -0.97
N ILE A 181 4.77 20.40 -1.13
CA ILE A 181 5.69 20.91 -0.10
C ILE A 181 5.36 22.36 0.25
N LYS A 182 5.13 23.21 -0.76
CA LYS A 182 4.71 24.59 -0.54
C LYS A 182 3.35 24.66 0.17
N GLU A 183 2.38 23.86 -0.24
CA GLU A 183 1.02 23.86 0.31
C GLU A 183 0.95 23.32 1.74
N ILE A 184 1.71 22.27 2.06
CA ILE A 184 1.69 21.68 3.40
C ILE A 184 2.43 22.55 4.41
N ALA A 185 3.50 23.24 3.99
CA ALA A 185 4.29 24.12 4.85
C ALA A 185 3.51 25.37 5.30
N LYS A 186 2.44 25.76 4.59
CA LYS A 186 1.57 26.87 5.00
C LYS A 186 0.98 26.59 6.37
N GLY A 187 1.35 27.40 7.36
CA GLY A 187 0.85 27.29 8.73
C GLY A 187 1.58 26.27 9.61
N ILE A 188 2.68 25.66 9.13
CA ILE A 188 3.55 24.80 9.95
C ILE A 188 4.78 25.61 10.39
N GLN A 189 4.99 25.70 11.70
CA GLN A 189 6.22 26.26 12.24
C GLN A 189 7.36 25.24 12.09
N ASN A 190 8.51 25.70 11.57
CA ASN A 190 9.73 24.91 11.38
C ASN A 190 9.47 23.54 10.72
N PRO A 191 8.99 23.49 9.47
CA PRO A 191 8.80 22.22 8.77
C PRO A 191 10.15 21.53 8.54
N PHE A 192 10.20 20.22 8.79
CA PHE A 192 11.35 19.37 8.50
C PHE A 192 10.90 18.18 7.65
N PHE A 193 11.49 18.04 6.47
CA PHE A 193 11.05 17.10 5.44
C PHE A 193 11.87 15.82 5.47
N ILE A 194 11.22 14.70 5.79
CA ILE A 194 11.81 13.37 5.78
C ILE A 194 11.44 12.72 4.45
N PHE A 195 12.40 12.60 3.53
CA PHE A 195 12.20 11.95 2.25
C PHE A 195 12.38 10.44 2.36
N LEU A 196 11.38 9.70 1.88
CA LEU A 196 11.43 8.25 1.74
C LEU A 196 11.26 7.93 0.26
N SER A 197 12.28 7.33 -0.36
CA SER A 197 12.32 7.14 -1.80
C SER A 197 12.95 5.81 -2.17
N ASP A 198 12.45 5.18 -3.21
CA ASP A 198 13.16 4.08 -3.89
C ASP A 198 14.23 4.58 -4.86
N ASP A 199 14.35 5.90 -5.02
CA ASP A 199 15.34 6.60 -5.84
C ASP A 199 15.87 7.82 -5.04
N PRO A 200 16.84 7.63 -4.13
CA PRO A 200 17.39 8.71 -3.30
C PRO A 200 18.22 9.71 -4.10
N GLU A 201 18.90 9.27 -5.16
CA GLU A 201 19.71 10.15 -6.04
C GLU A 201 18.83 11.19 -6.73
N PHE A 202 17.63 10.80 -7.18
CA PHE A 202 16.64 11.74 -7.69
C PHE A 202 16.27 12.81 -6.65
N VAL A 203 16.14 12.44 -5.37
CA VAL A 203 15.80 13.40 -4.30
C VAL A 203 16.93 14.41 -4.09
N GLU A 204 18.17 13.93 -4.02
CA GLU A 204 19.37 14.78 -3.86
C GLU A 204 19.48 15.79 -5.00
N CYS A 205 19.31 15.34 -6.24
CA CYS A 205 19.42 16.15 -7.45
C CYS A 205 18.24 17.14 -7.64
N CYS A 206 17.01 16.70 -7.40
CA CYS A 206 15.82 17.50 -7.73
C CYS A 206 15.38 18.47 -6.63
N PHE A 207 15.71 18.20 -5.37
CA PHE A 207 15.27 19.04 -4.25
C PHE A 207 16.43 19.67 -3.45
N PRO A 208 17.55 20.12 -4.07
CA PRO A 208 18.73 20.60 -3.34
C PRO A 208 18.44 21.87 -2.51
N TYR A 209 17.43 22.64 -2.92
CA TYR A 209 17.04 23.91 -2.28
C TYR A 209 16.23 23.75 -0.98
N ILE A 210 15.77 22.54 -0.65
CA ILE A 210 15.08 22.29 0.63
C ILE A 210 16.12 22.18 1.73
N GLN A 211 16.14 23.17 2.62
CA GLN A 211 17.13 23.29 3.70
C GLN A 211 16.94 22.23 4.79
N ASN A 212 15.76 22.19 5.42
CA ASN A 212 15.45 21.29 6.52
C ASN A 212 14.94 19.94 6.00
N LYS A 213 15.86 19.07 5.55
CA LYS A 213 15.52 17.74 5.07
C LYS A 213 16.49 16.65 5.51
N ILE A 214 16.01 15.42 5.47
CA ILE A 214 16.81 14.20 5.54
C ILE A 214 16.25 13.19 4.53
N ILE A 215 17.10 12.32 3.98
CA ILE A 215 16.69 11.21 3.10
C ILE A 215 16.89 9.92 3.88
N SER A 216 15.81 9.15 4.06
CA SER A 216 15.90 7.85 4.72
C SER A 216 16.69 6.86 3.86
N LYS A 217 17.59 6.12 4.50
CA LYS A 217 18.31 4.97 3.93
C LYS A 217 17.95 3.66 4.66
N ASN A 218 16.80 3.65 5.34
CA ASN A 218 16.35 2.50 6.12
C ASN A 218 15.61 1.47 5.27
N ASP A 219 15.27 0.34 5.87
CA ASP A 219 14.43 -0.67 5.25
C ASP A 219 12.93 -0.29 5.28
N ALA A 220 12.13 -0.95 4.45
CA ALA A 220 10.70 -0.65 4.29
C ALA A 220 9.88 -0.72 5.58
N GLY A 221 10.23 -1.58 6.56
CA GLY A 221 9.53 -1.64 7.84
C GLY A 221 9.81 -0.40 8.68
N THR A 222 11.08 -0.02 8.76
CA THR A 222 11.52 1.20 9.45
C THR A 222 10.95 2.45 8.80
N ASP A 223 10.96 2.54 7.47
CA ASP A 223 10.38 3.67 6.72
C ASP A 223 8.88 3.82 6.96
N LEU A 224 8.15 2.70 7.00
CA LEU A 224 6.72 2.72 7.32
C LEU A 224 6.48 3.18 8.76
N ALA A 225 7.33 2.76 9.70
CA ALA A 225 7.28 3.23 11.08
C ALA A 225 7.59 4.73 11.20
N ILE A 226 8.60 5.25 10.49
CA ILE A 226 8.91 6.68 10.40
C ILE A 226 7.69 7.47 9.92
N MET A 227 7.06 7.06 8.82
CA MET A 227 5.84 7.71 8.31
C MET A 227 4.71 7.68 9.34
N SER A 228 4.51 6.56 10.04
CA SER A 228 3.46 6.40 11.06
C SER A 228 3.63 7.30 12.31
N LEU A 229 4.86 7.78 12.56
CA LEU A 229 5.21 8.66 13.67
C LEU A 229 5.17 10.15 13.29
N CYS A 230 5.02 10.48 12.00
CA CYS A 230 4.82 11.86 11.56
C CYS A 230 3.37 12.32 11.78
N GLU A 231 3.16 13.63 11.83
CA GLU A 231 1.82 14.24 11.90
C GLU A 231 1.32 14.74 10.54
N TYR A 232 2.27 15.01 9.63
CA TYR A 232 2.01 15.52 8.28
C TYR A 232 2.67 14.62 7.24
N GLY A 233 2.11 14.59 6.03
CA GLY A 233 2.64 13.74 4.96
C GLY A 233 2.32 14.22 3.55
N ILE A 234 3.19 13.86 2.62
CA ILE A 234 2.96 13.97 1.17
C ILE A 234 3.19 12.57 0.61
N VAL A 235 2.16 11.98 0.02
CA VAL A 235 2.26 10.62 -0.55
C VAL A 235 2.52 10.69 -2.05
N SER A 236 3.22 9.68 -2.57
CA SER A 236 3.16 9.35 -3.99
C SER A 236 1.93 8.49 -4.31
N ASN A 237 1.70 8.20 -5.59
CA ASN A 237 0.70 7.24 -6.05
C ASN A 237 1.08 5.78 -5.73
N SER A 238 1.52 5.50 -4.50
CA SER A 238 2.00 4.20 -4.05
C SER A 238 1.18 3.68 -2.87
N SER A 239 0.80 2.40 -2.90
CA SER A 239 0.12 1.74 -1.78
C SER A 239 0.99 1.71 -0.51
N PHE A 240 2.32 1.73 -0.63
CA PHE A 240 3.21 1.80 0.52
C PHE A 240 3.11 3.16 1.23
N ALA A 241 3.10 4.26 0.47
CA ALA A 241 2.90 5.61 1.00
C ALA A 241 1.50 5.78 1.59
N TRP A 242 0.50 5.19 0.92
CA TRP A 242 -0.88 5.14 1.40
C TRP A 242 -0.97 4.52 2.79
N TRP A 243 -0.34 3.36 3.00
CA TRP A 243 -0.31 2.70 4.31
C TRP A 243 0.52 3.47 5.34
N GLY A 244 1.62 4.11 4.93
CA GLY A 244 2.37 5.03 5.79
C GLY A 244 1.49 6.13 6.37
N ALA A 245 0.64 6.75 5.52
CA ALA A 245 -0.32 7.77 5.92
C ALA A 245 -1.49 7.22 6.76
N TYR A 246 -2.00 6.03 6.41
CA TYR A 246 -3.12 5.41 7.12
C TYR A 246 -2.75 5.01 8.55
N LEU A 247 -1.50 4.56 8.76
CA LEU A 247 -0.98 4.12 10.06
C LEU A 247 -0.51 5.25 10.97
N MET A 248 -0.57 6.51 10.53
CA MET A 248 -0.21 7.66 11.35
C MET A 248 -1.03 7.75 12.64
N LYS A 249 -0.34 7.88 13.78
CA LYS A 249 -0.99 7.96 15.11
C LYS A 249 -1.68 9.31 15.36
N CYS A 250 -1.01 10.40 15.00
CA CYS A 250 -1.45 11.78 15.25
C CYS A 250 -1.61 12.54 13.93
N ARG A 251 -2.29 11.94 12.95
CA ARG A 251 -2.46 12.53 11.62
C ARG A 251 -3.19 13.87 11.68
N LYS A 252 -2.56 14.91 11.16
CA LYS A 252 -3.14 16.25 10.98
C LYS A 252 -3.54 16.50 9.53
N ARG A 253 -2.60 16.45 8.59
CA ARG A 253 -2.86 16.67 7.16
C ARG A 253 -1.95 15.82 6.28
N VAL A 254 -2.52 15.17 5.27
CA VAL A 254 -1.75 14.39 4.30
C VAL A 254 -2.21 14.69 2.89
N ILE A 255 -1.27 15.09 2.04
CA ILE A 255 -1.52 15.44 0.64
C ILE A 255 -1.40 14.21 -0.24
N PHE A 256 -2.42 13.98 -1.08
CA PHE A 256 -2.51 12.91 -2.07
C PHE A 256 -2.57 13.45 -3.50
N PRO A 257 -1.99 12.74 -4.48
CA PRO A 257 -2.06 13.12 -5.88
C PRO A 257 -3.41 12.73 -6.49
N LYS A 258 -4.11 13.67 -7.13
CA LYS A 258 -5.31 13.37 -7.92
C LYS A 258 -4.99 12.45 -9.11
N TYR A 259 -6.00 11.70 -9.58
CA TYR A 259 -5.93 10.76 -10.71
C TYR A 259 -5.00 9.54 -10.54
N TRP A 260 -4.18 9.50 -9.49
CA TRP A 260 -3.33 8.37 -9.10
C TRP A 260 -2.39 7.89 -10.22
N TYR A 261 -2.69 6.82 -10.97
CA TYR A 261 -1.91 6.39 -12.14
C TYR A 261 -2.28 7.14 -13.43
N GLY A 262 -3.50 7.67 -13.53
CA GLY A 262 -4.02 8.35 -14.72
C GLY A 262 -3.74 9.86 -14.76
N TRP A 263 -2.79 10.36 -13.96
CA TRP A 263 -2.51 11.78 -13.80
C TRP A 263 -2.13 12.49 -15.11
N LYS A 264 -1.40 11.81 -16.00
CA LYS A 264 -1.03 12.34 -17.32
C LYS A 264 -2.23 12.67 -18.21
N GLN A 265 -3.28 11.86 -18.10
CA GLN A 265 -4.49 11.97 -18.92
C GLN A 265 -5.66 12.61 -18.15
N LYS A 266 -5.45 12.99 -16.88
CA LYS A 266 -6.51 13.44 -15.95
C LYS A 266 -7.68 12.46 -15.83
N ILE A 267 -7.39 11.16 -15.90
CA ILE A 267 -8.38 10.08 -15.77
C ILE A 267 -8.28 9.47 -14.38
N GLN A 268 -9.42 9.35 -13.70
CA GLN A 268 -9.45 8.71 -12.39
C GLN A 268 -9.10 7.22 -12.51
N SER A 269 -8.02 6.83 -11.84
CA SER A 269 -7.66 5.43 -11.63
C SER A 269 -7.88 5.03 -10.17
N HIS A 270 -7.97 3.72 -9.89
CA HIS A 270 -8.13 3.16 -8.55
C HIS A 270 -9.30 3.83 -7.82
N ILE A 271 -10.51 3.64 -8.35
CA ILE A 271 -11.70 4.30 -7.81
C ILE A 271 -11.87 3.85 -6.34
N GLY A 272 -12.00 4.83 -5.45
CA GLY A 272 -12.05 4.60 -3.99
C GLY A 272 -10.69 4.53 -3.29
N ILE A 273 -9.57 4.85 -3.98
CA ILE A 273 -8.23 4.85 -3.37
C ILE A 273 -8.08 5.92 -2.29
N TYR A 274 -8.73 7.08 -2.43
CA TYR A 274 -8.56 8.18 -1.49
C TYR A 274 -9.38 7.95 -0.22
N PRO A 275 -8.73 7.93 0.95
CA PRO A 275 -9.43 8.02 2.22
C PRO A 275 -10.26 9.30 2.32
N LYS A 276 -11.34 9.28 3.12
CA LYS A 276 -12.20 10.47 3.32
C LYS A 276 -11.45 11.67 3.91
N TRP A 277 -10.35 11.42 4.62
CA TRP A 277 -9.53 12.42 5.28
C TRP A 277 -8.35 12.92 4.44
N ALA A 278 -8.18 12.39 3.22
CA ALA A 278 -7.08 12.79 2.33
C ALA A 278 -7.30 14.20 1.77
N ASP A 279 -6.26 15.02 1.81
CA ASP A 279 -6.23 16.29 1.09
C ASP A 279 -5.71 16.04 -0.33
N VAL A 280 -6.60 16.05 -1.32
CA VAL A 280 -6.26 15.66 -2.70
C VAL A 280 -5.97 16.89 -3.54
N ILE A 281 -4.76 16.98 -4.10
CA ILE A 281 -4.36 18.06 -4.99
C ILE A 281 -4.14 17.54 -6.42
N GLU A 282 -4.42 18.40 -7.40
CA GLU A 282 -4.18 18.07 -8.81
C GLU A 282 -2.68 18.02 -9.12
N VAL A 283 -2.31 16.99 -9.88
CA VAL A 283 -0.99 16.85 -10.51
C VAL A 283 -1.04 17.65 -11.81
N GLU A 284 -0.19 18.67 -11.92
CA GLU A 284 -0.08 19.54 -13.09
C GLU A 284 0.88 18.97 -14.13
#